data_AF-A0A6L5F247-F1
#
_entry.id   AF-A0A6L5F247-F1
#
_cell.length_a   1.000
_cell.length_b   1.000
_cell.length_c   1.000
_cell.angle_alpha   90.00
_cell.angle_beta   90.00
_cell.angle_gamma   90.00
#
_symmetry.space_group_name_H-M   'P 1'
#
loop_
_entity.id
_entity.type
_entity.pdbx_description
1 polymer ?
#
loop_
_entity_poly.entity_id
_entity_poly.type
_entity_poly.pdbx_seq_one_letter_code
_entity_poly.pdbx_strand_id
1 'polypeptide(L)' 'ERGDVVEIGSHAHRVTAVGDISGDNFRNLGHVTFKMNGLKEVELPGDVSLEQGSLLVPEVGGTIRIRRSEVAS' A
#
# COMPACT_ATOMS: atom_id res chain seq x y z
N GLU A 1 3.94 -2.36 -6.57
CA GLU A 1 5.28 -1.75 -6.69
C GLU A 1 5.20 -0.23 -6.48
N ARG A 2 6.34 0.47 -6.45
CA ARG A 2 6.34 1.94 -6.35
C ARG A 2 5.58 2.53 -7.54
N GLY A 3 4.68 3.48 -7.28
CA GLY A 3 3.84 4.11 -8.29
C GLY A 3 2.39 3.61 -8.28
N ASP A 4 2.16 2.36 -7.85
CA ASP A 4 0.83 1.78 -7.67
C ASP A 4 -0.03 2.59 -6.69
N VAL A 5 -1.32 2.31 -6.69
CA VAL A 5 -2.31 3.01 -5.85
C VAL A 5 -3.03 2.02 -4.94
N VAL A 6 -3.08 2.35 -3.66
CA VAL A 6 -3.91 1.67 -2.66
C VAL A 6 -5.12 2.54 -2.38
N GLU A 7 -6.31 2.01 -2.65
CA GLU A 7 -7.59 2.65 -2.34
C GLU A 7 -8.17 2.06 -1.06
N ILE A 8 -8.51 2.92 -0.10
CA ILE A 8 -9.20 2.57 1.15
C ILE A 8 -10.51 3.35 1.18
N GLY A 9 -11.62 2.67 0.91
CA GLY A 9 -12.92 3.32 0.68
C GLY A 9 -12.87 4.25 -0.53
N SER A 10 -13.10 5.55 -0.31
CA SER A 10 -13.07 6.61 -1.34
C SER A 10 -11.70 7.29 -1.49
N HIS A 11 -10.70 6.91 -0.70
CA HIS A 11 -9.40 7.57 -0.67
C HIS A 11 -8.37 6.74 -1.42
N ALA A 12 -7.59 7.38 -2.29
CA ALA A 12 -6.51 6.77 -3.04
C ALA A 12 -5.17 7.26 -2.53
N HIS A 13 -4.24 6.34 -2.32
CA HIS A 13 -2.90 6.61 -1.80
C HIS A 13 -1.83 6.01 -2.71
N ARG A 14 -0.86 6.82 -3.12
CA ARG A 14 0.26 6.34 -3.95
C ARG A 14 1.27 5.55 -3.12
N VAL A 15 1.70 4.40 -3.64
CA VAL A 15 2.79 3.60 -3.09
C VAL A 15 4.13 4.26 -3.40
N THR A 16 4.91 4.52 -2.35
CA THR A 16 6.23 5.15 -2.43
C THR A 16 7.37 4.16 -2.29
N ALA A 17 7.17 3.05 -1.56
CA ALA A 17 8.11 1.95 -1.41
C ALA A 17 7.41 0.63 -1.07
N VAL A 18 8.00 -0.52 -1.44
CA VAL A 18 7.48 -1.87 -1.16
C VAL A 18 8.63 -2.72 -0.64
N GLY A 19 8.43 -3.39 0.50
CA GLY A 19 9.39 -4.33 1.04
C GLY A 19 9.40 -5.65 0.28
N ASP A 20 10.55 -6.32 0.31
CA ASP A 20 10.87 -7.51 -0.49
C ASP A 20 9.97 -8.71 -0.22
N ILE A 21 9.52 -8.92 1.03
CA ILE A 21 8.62 -10.03 1.38
C ILE A 21 7.13 -9.64 1.43
N SER A 22 6.80 -8.35 1.23
CA SER A 22 5.43 -7.85 1.39
C SER A 22 4.44 -8.53 0.42
N GLY A 23 4.86 -8.71 -0.84
CA GLY A 23 4.04 -9.38 -1.85
C GLY A 23 3.76 -10.85 -1.54
N ASP A 24 4.74 -11.56 -0.98
CA ASP A 24 4.60 -12.97 -0.61
C ASP A 24 3.74 -13.13 0.65
N ASN A 25 3.92 -12.28 1.65
CA ASN A 25 3.03 -12.22 2.82
C ASN A 25 1.58 -11.97 2.40
N PHE A 26 1.36 -11.03 1.49
CA PHE A 26 0.02 -10.72 1.02
C PHE A 26 -0.60 -11.88 0.24
N ARG A 27 0.16 -12.48 -0.69
CA ARG A 27 -0.34 -13.60 -1.52
C ARG A 27 -0.62 -14.86 -0.69
N ASN A 28 0.23 -15.18 0.27
CA ASN A 28 0.17 -16.45 0.99
C ASN A 28 -0.65 -16.40 2.28
N LEU A 29 -0.68 -15.24 2.95
CA LEU A 29 -1.31 -15.08 4.27
C LEU A 29 -2.48 -14.08 4.25
N GLY A 30 -2.64 -13.31 3.16
CA GLY A 30 -3.54 -12.16 3.14
C GLY A 30 -3.07 -11.01 4.04
N HIS A 31 -1.79 -10.99 4.43
CA HIS A 31 -1.24 -10.02 5.37
C HIS A 31 -0.39 -8.94 4.69
N VAL A 32 -0.64 -7.67 5.02
CA VAL A 32 0.15 -6.52 4.55
C VAL A 32 0.06 -5.40 5.58
N THR A 33 1.13 -4.61 5.71
CA THR A 33 1.16 -3.39 6.54
C THR A 33 1.39 -2.17 5.63
N PHE A 34 0.39 -1.28 5.57
CA PHE A 34 0.51 0.00 4.88
C PHE A 34 0.89 1.11 5.86
N LYS A 35 1.88 1.94 5.52
CA LYS A 35 2.35 3.06 6.33
C LYS A 35 2.24 4.37 5.56
N MET A 36 1.43 5.32 6.06
CA MET A 36 1.28 6.66 5.48
C MET A 36 2.40 7.61 5.93
N ASN A 37 3.65 7.19 5.76
CA ASN A 37 4.84 7.88 6.28
C ASN A 37 5.58 8.70 5.20
N GLY A 38 5.22 8.55 3.92
CA GLY A 38 5.86 9.26 2.80
C GLY A 38 7.29 8.82 2.48
N LEU A 39 7.79 7.75 3.11
CA LEU A 39 9.16 7.29 2.90
C LEU A 39 9.34 6.64 1.53
N LYS A 40 10.52 6.81 0.92
CA LYS A 40 10.90 6.20 -0.36
C LYS A 40 11.62 4.85 -0.19
N GLU A 41 11.81 4.44 1.05
CA GLU A 41 12.33 3.14 1.47
C GLU A 41 11.44 2.63 2.60
N VAL A 42 11.32 1.31 2.72
CA VAL A 42 10.52 0.69 3.77
C VAL A 42 11.33 0.53 5.06
N GLU A 43 10.64 0.57 6.20
CA GLU A 43 11.29 0.36 7.50
C GLU A 43 11.47 -1.13 7.81
N LEU A 44 10.53 -1.99 7.35
CA LEU A 44 10.60 -3.44 7.50
C LEU A 44 10.37 -4.16 6.16
N PRO A 45 10.93 -5.37 5.98
CA PRO A 45 10.73 -6.22 4.80
C PRO A 45 9.27 -6.44 4.38
N GLY A 46 8.34 -6.50 5.34
CA GLY A 46 6.91 -6.73 5.09
C GLY A 46 6.09 -5.47 4.80
N ASP A 47 6.68 -4.28 4.97
CA ASP A 47 5.95 -3.02 4.89
C ASP A 47 5.70 -2.58 3.44
N VAL A 48 4.69 -1.73 3.28
CA VAL A 48 4.47 -0.89 2.10
C VAL A 48 4.34 0.56 2.57
N SER A 49 5.22 1.43 2.10
CA SER A 49 5.12 2.87 2.36
C SER A 49 4.20 3.51 1.32
N LEU A 50 3.29 4.34 1.80
CA LEU A 50 2.38 5.18 1.04
C LEU A 50 2.80 6.64 1.19
N GLU A 51 2.28 7.51 0.33
CA GLU A 51 2.42 8.95 0.50
C GLU A 51 1.97 9.41 1.90
N GLN A 52 2.59 10.49 2.39
CA GLN A 52 2.27 10.99 3.71
C GLN A 52 0.83 11.50 3.74
N GLY A 53 0.08 11.08 4.76
CA GLY A 53 -1.34 11.41 4.89
C GLY A 53 -1.88 11.06 6.27
N SER A 54 -3.16 11.36 6.46
CA SER A 54 -3.87 11.00 7.69
C SER A 54 -4.30 9.53 7.66
N LEU A 55 -4.09 8.83 8.76
CA LEU A 55 -4.52 7.45 8.91
C LEU A 55 -6.05 7.36 8.76
N LEU A 56 -6.50 6.59 7.78
CA LEU A 56 -7.90 6.28 7.60
C LEU A 56 -8.22 5.01 8.38
N VAL A 57 -9.26 5.05 9.21
CA VAL A 57 -9.80 3.87 9.88
C VAL A 57 -10.76 3.20 8.90
N PRO A 58 -10.50 1.95 8.44
CA PRO A 58 -11.44 1.25 7.59
C PRO A 58 -12.74 0.94 8.34
N GLU A 59 -13.86 1.06 7.66
CA GLU A 59 -15.17 0.67 8.19
C GLU A 59 -15.48 -0.80 7.87
N VAL A 60 -16.27 -1.45 8.73
CA VAL A 60 -16.76 -2.82 8.48
C VAL A 60 -17.63 -2.81 7.22
N GLY A 61 -17.33 -3.72 6.28
CA GLY A 61 -17.96 -3.75 4.95
C GLY A 61 -17.29 -2.83 3.92
N GLY A 62 -16.29 -2.05 4.32
CA GLY A 62 -15.47 -1.24 3.42
C GLY A 62 -14.63 -2.09 2.47
N THR A 63 -14.11 -1.44 1.42
CA THR A 63 -13.26 -2.08 0.41
C THR A 63 -11.84 -1.51 0.46
N ILE A 64 -10.86 -2.41 0.31
CA ILE A 64 -9.47 -2.05 0.00
C ILE A 64 -9.17 -2.56 -1.41
N ARG A 65 -8.65 -1.70 -2.28
CA ARG A 65 -8.29 -2.07 -3.66
C ARG A 65 -6.86 -1.65 -3.97
N ILE A 66 -6.09 -2.54 -4.57
CA ILE A 66 -4.74 -2.22 -5.07
C ILE A 66 -4.83 -2.14 -6.60
N ARG A 67 -4.45 -0.98 -7.16
CA ARG A 67 -4.39 -0.75 -8.61
C ARG A 67 -2.94 -0.59 -9.03
N ARG A 68 -2.55 -1.35 -10.05
CA ARG A 68 -1.24 -1.18 -10.67
C ARG A 68 -1.20 0.15 -11.41
N SER A 69 -0.10 0.89 -11.27
CA SER A 69 0.10 2.08 -12.11
C SER A 69 0.28 1.65 -13.56
N GLU A 70 -0.39 2.36 -14.48
CA GLU A 70 -0.15 2.18 -15.90
C GLU A 70 1.22 2.79 -16.21
N VAL A 71 2.16 1.95 -16.64
CA VAL A 71 3.41 2.44 -17.23
C VAL A 71 3.03 2.97 -18.61
N ALA A 72 3.10 4.28 -18.81
CA ALA A 72 3.09 4.84 -20.15
C ALA A 72 4.26 4.20 -20.91
N SER A 73 3.93 3.42 -21.95
CA SER A 73 4.89 2.73 -22.81
C SER A 73 5.78 3.69 -23.57
#